data_AF-A0A243AV57-F1
#
_entry.id   AF-A0A243AV57-F1
#
_cell.length_a   1.000
_cell.length_b   1.000
_cell.length_c   1.000
_cell.angle_alpha   90.00
_cell.angle_beta   90.00
_cell.angle_gamma   90.00
#
_symmetry.space_group_name_H-M   'P 1'
#
loop_
_entity.id
_entity.type
_entity.pdbx_description
1 polymer ?
#
loop_
_entity_poly.entity_id
_entity_poly.type
_entity_poly.pdbx_seq_one_letter_code
_entity_poly.pdbx_strand_id
1 'polypeptide(L)' 'MERAFMLNELWLNLVSGLIVMFISGILYYRKPERKWLLILLVIGMLSVVTAGIRMLAV' A
#
# COMPACT_ATOMS: atom_id res chain seq x y z
N MET A 1 21.39 13.91 5.88
CA MET A 1 20.16 14.33 5.17
C MET A 1 19.50 13.18 4.41
N GLU A 2 20.27 12.25 3.80
CA GLU A 2 19.71 11.14 2.99
C GLU A 2 18.80 10.17 3.77
N ARG A 3 19.14 9.78 5.00
CA ARG A 3 18.31 8.82 5.77
C ARG A 3 16.92 9.35 6.11
N ALA A 4 16.81 10.64 6.42
CA ALA A 4 15.53 11.29 6.70
C ALA A 4 14.65 11.37 5.44
N PHE A 5 15.28 11.58 4.28
CA PHE A 5 14.59 11.60 2.99
C PHE A 5 14.08 10.18 2.61
N MET A 6 14.93 9.16 2.76
CA MET A 6 14.56 7.76 2.51
C MET A 6 13.44 7.27 3.44
N LEU A 7 13.48 7.62 4.73
CA LEU A 7 12.42 7.30 5.69
C LEU A 7 11.11 8.00 5.32
N ASN A 8 11.18 9.25 4.85
CA ASN A 8 9.98 9.99 4.44
C ASN A 8 9.32 9.38 3.18
N GLU A 9 10.14 8.97 2.21
CA GLU A 9 9.65 8.21 1.04
C GLU A 9 9.05 6.86 1.42
N LEU A 10 9.68 6.13 2.35
CA LEU A 10 9.15 4.87 2.88
C LEU A 10 7.81 5.06 3.59
N TRP A 11 7.68 6.09 4.42
CA TRP A 11 6.43 6.46 5.08
C TRP A 11 5.33 6.78 4.09
N LEU A 12 5.63 7.57 3.05
CA LEU A 12 4.67 7.88 1.99
C LEU A 12 4.24 6.62 1.22
N ASN A 13 5.15 5.68 0.97
CA ASN A 13 4.84 4.42 0.31
C ASN A 13 3.93 3.54 1.18
N LEU A 14 4.20 3.48 2.48
CA LEU A 14 3.39 2.73 3.43
C LEU A 14 1.97 3.31 3.56
N VAL A 15 1.86 4.64 3.71
CA VAL A 15 0.58 5.34 3.84
C VAL A 15 -0.23 5.24 2.54
N SER A 16 0.40 5.43 1.38
CA SER A 16 -0.29 5.31 0.10
C SER A 16 -0.77 3.87 -0.18
N GLY A 17 0.05 2.86 0.14
CA GLY A 17 -0.34 1.45 0.06
C GLY A 17 -1.56 1.13 0.94
N LEU A 18 -1.59 1.65 2.17
CA LEU A 18 -2.73 1.51 3.08
C LEU A 18 -3.99 2.18 2.52
N ILE A 19 -3.89 3.41 2.01
CA ILE A 19 -5.02 4.13 1.42
C ILE A 19 -5.62 3.35 0.24
N VAL A 20 -4.77 2.85 -0.67
CA VAL A 20 -5.20 2.04 -1.81
C VAL A 20 -5.90 0.77 -1.34
N MET A 21 -5.35 0.10 -0.32
CA MET A 21 -5.94 -1.12 0.25
C MET A 21 -7.31 -0.85 0.88
N PHE A 22 -7.48 0.26 1.61
CA PHE A 22 -8.77 0.67 2.19
C PHE A 22 -9.80 1.02 1.12
N ILE A 23 -9.44 1.85 0.14
CA ILE A 23 -10.36 2.27 -0.93
C ILE A 23 -10.78 1.07 -1.76
N SER A 24 -9.82 0.25 -2.19
CA SER A 24 -10.10 -0.96 -2.96
C SER A 24 -10.93 -1.97 -2.16
N GLY A 25 -10.66 -2.14 -0.87
CA GLY A 25 -11.41 -3.03 0.02
C GLY A 25 -12.87 -2.59 0.19
N ILE A 26 -13.09 -1.29 0.46
CA ILE A 26 -14.44 -0.72 0.57
C ILE A 26 -15.20 -0.86 -0.76
N LEU A 27 -14.55 -0.53 -1.88
CA LEU A 27 -15.16 -0.65 -3.21
C LEU A 27 -15.47 -2.11 -3.56
N TYR A 28 -14.55 -3.03 -3.25
CA TYR A 28 -14.73 -4.46 -3.53
C TYR A 28 -15.87 -5.02 -2.69
N TYR A 29 -15.96 -4.66 -1.41
CA TYR A 29 -17.07 -5.06 -0.55
C TYR A 29 -18.43 -4.61 -1.09
N ARG A 30 -18.51 -3.41 -1.67
CA ARG A 30 -19.76 -2.91 -2.27
C ARG A 30 -20.08 -3.50 -3.64
N LYS A 31 -19.08 -3.81 -4.46
CA LYS A 31 -19.25 -4.35 -5.82
C LYS A 31 -18.22 -5.44 -6.13
N PRO A 32 -18.39 -6.65 -5.57
CA PRO A 32 -17.39 -7.72 -5.66
C PRO A 32 -17.22 -8.28 -7.07
N GLU A 33 -18.18 -8.03 -7.98
CA GLU A 33 -18.13 -8.43 -9.38
C GLU A 33 -16.96 -7.80 -10.15
N ARG A 34 -16.46 -6.65 -9.68
CA ARG A 34 -15.35 -5.93 -10.30
C ARG A 34 -14.01 -6.54 -9.89
N LYS A 35 -13.59 -7.59 -10.60
CA LYS A 35 -12.32 -8.31 -10.38
C LYS A 35 -11.09 -7.39 -10.32
N TRP A 36 -11.09 -6.27 -11.05
CA TRP A 36 -10.02 -5.27 -11.02
C TRP A 36 -9.80 -4.63 -9.64
N LEU A 37 -10.84 -4.53 -8.80
CA LEU A 37 -10.71 -4.02 -7.44
C LEU A 37 -9.91 -4.98 -6.54
N LEU A 38 -10.05 -6.29 -6.77
CA LEU A 38 -9.26 -7.30 -6.07
C LEU A 38 -7.78 -7.17 -6.42
N ILE A 39 -7.47 -6.89 -7.70
CA ILE A 39 -6.10 -6.64 -8.17
C ILE A 39 -5.51 -5.41 -7.47
N LEU A 40 -6.27 -4.31 -7.39
CA LEU A 40 -5.84 -3.10 -6.66
C LEU A 40 -5.58 -3.36 -5.18
N LEU A 41 -6.40 -4.21 -4.56
CA LEU A 41 -6.24 -4.59 -3.16
C LEU A 41 -4.97 -5.42 -2.94
N VAL A 42 -4.68 -6.36 -3.83
CA VAL A 42 -3.42 -7.14 -3.80
C VAL A 42 -2.21 -6.24 -4.03
N ILE A 43 -2.28 -5.29 -4.97
CA ILE A 43 -1.21 -4.30 -5.20
C ILE A 43 -0.99 -3.45 -3.94
N GLY A 44 -2.06 -2.98 -3.30
CA GLY A 44 -1.98 -2.24 -2.04
C GLY A 44 -1.29 -3.06 -0.94
N MET A 45 -1.68 -4.33 -0.77
CA MET A 45 -1.01 -5.22 0.18
C MET A 45 0.48 -5.41 -0.12
N LEU A 46 0.85 -5.71 -1.36
CA LEU A 46 2.25 -5.90 -1.76
C LEU A 46 3.07 -4.63 -1.55
N SER A 47 2.48 -3.46 -1.80
CA SER A 47 3.13 -2.16 -1.53
C SER A 47 3.43 -2.00 -0.02
N VAL A 48 2.44 -2.26 0.84
CA VAL A 48 2.63 -2.17 2.31
C VAL A 48 3.67 -3.17 2.79
N VAL A 49 3.64 -4.42 2.30
CA VAL A 49 4.61 -5.45 2.68
C VAL A 49 6.03 -5.06 2.25
N THR A 50 6.21 -4.61 1.01
CA THR A 50 7.54 -4.22 0.51
C THR A 50 8.07 -2.97 1.20
N ALA A 51 7.23 -1.98 1.47
CA ALA A 51 7.59 -0.80 2.25
C ALA A 51 7.95 -1.17 3.70
N GLY A 52 7.19 -2.06 4.32
CA GLY A 52 7.46 -2.58 5.67
C GLY A 52 8.80 -3.32 5.75
N ILE A 53 9.07 -4.23 4.80
CA ILE A 53 10.35 -4.95 4.73
C ILE A 53 11.52 -3.97 4.58
N ARG A 54 11.40 -2.97 3.70
CA ARG A 54 12.43 -1.94 3.52
C ARG A 54 12.64 -1.10 4.77
N MET A 55 11.57 -0.79 5.51
CA MET A 55 11.65 -0.05 6.77
C MET A 55 12.35 -0.86 7.87
N LEU A 56 12.18 -2.19 7.88
CA LEU A 56 12.91 -3.09 8.79
C LEU A 56 14.38 -3.29 8.40
N ALA A 57 14.72 -3.10 7.12
CA ALA A 57 16.06 -3.27 6.59
C ALA A 57 16.92 -1.98 6.64
N VAL A 58 16.33 -0.83 6.98
CA VAL A 58 16.97 0.49 7.11
C VAL A 58 17.36 0.75 8.57
#